data_AF-A0A370X9Y0-F1
#
_entry.id   AF-A0A370X9Y0-F1
#
_cell.length_a   1.000
_cell.length_b   1.000
_cell.length_c   1.000
_cell.angle_alpha   90.00
_cell.angle_beta   90.00
_cell.angle_gamma   90.00
#
_symmetry.space_group_name_H-M   'P 1'
#
loop_
_entity.id
_entity.type
_entity.pdbx_description
1 polymer ?
#
loop_
_entity_poly.entity_id
_entity_poly.type
_entity_poly.pdbx_seq_one_letter_code
_entity_poly.pdbx_strand_id
1 'polypeptide(L)'
;MRKIIIGLGLMIVAVHCIAGDFRLDLHDHDNFMIVSIENLSAQDIKVSTKFTQNPAFGLIRFNVLENGHGVGFKSAPNEELPTSSDYLTLKPYEVFGRAFSISEIRKSYGITAKCFEISAEYHDFVSTRFDSLSSVIKSNQLRICR
;
A
#
# COMPACT_ATOMS: atom_id res chain seq x y z
N MET A 1 36.14 -39.73 40.91
CA MET A 1 35.01 -39.50 39.97
C MET A 1 34.75 -38.00 39.88
N ARG A 2 35.03 -37.37 38.73
CA ARG A 2 34.60 -35.99 38.43
C ARG A 2 34.08 -35.99 37.00
N LYS A 3 32.77 -35.82 36.84
CA LYS A 3 32.13 -35.59 35.53
C LYS A 3 32.13 -34.10 35.27
N ILE A 4 32.81 -33.66 34.20
CA ILE A 4 32.73 -32.30 33.69
C ILE A 4 31.60 -32.30 32.65
N ILE A 5 30.53 -31.55 32.90
CA ILE A 5 29.45 -31.32 31.94
C ILE A 5 29.76 -29.97 31.28
N ILE A 6 30.16 -30.00 30.01
CA ILE A 6 30.32 -28.82 29.18
C ILE A 6 28.94 -28.50 28.60
N GLY A 7 28.26 -27.50 29.17
CA GLY A 7 27.02 -26.95 28.63
C GLY A 7 27.32 -26.05 27.45
N LEU A 8 27.11 -26.55 26.24
CA LEU A 8 27.17 -25.78 25.00
C LEU A 8 25.90 -24.91 24.92
N GLY A 9 26.02 -23.64 25.31
CA GLY A 9 24.96 -22.65 25.16
C GLY A 9 24.73 -22.33 23.68
N LEU A 10 23.67 -22.89 23.11
CA LEU A 10 23.21 -22.57 21.77
C LEU A 10 22.56 -21.17 21.80
N MET A 11 23.34 -20.15 21.50
CA MET A 11 22.81 -18.80 21.25
C MET A 11 22.08 -18.80 19.91
N ILE A 12 20.77 -19.05 19.95
CA ILE A 12 19.88 -18.81 18.81
C ILE A 12 19.75 -17.29 18.70
N VAL A 13 20.54 -16.68 17.82
CA VAL A 13 20.34 -15.28 17.42
C VAL A 13 19.03 -15.25 16.63
N ALA A 14 17.94 -14.87 17.32
CA ALA A 14 16.68 -14.56 16.67
C ALA A 14 16.88 -13.32 15.79
N VAL A 15 17.18 -13.56 14.51
CA VAL A 15 17.09 -12.54 13.47
C VAL A 15 15.63 -12.14 13.38
N HIS A 16 15.27 -11.06 14.08
CA HIS A 16 13.99 -10.41 13.88
C HIS A 16 14.09 -9.72 12.52
N CYS A 17 13.69 -10.42 11.46
CA CYS A 17 13.29 -9.76 10.23
C CYS A 17 12.16 -8.80 10.62
N ILE A 18 12.45 -7.50 10.67
CA ILE A 18 11.43 -6.46 10.77
C ILE A 18 10.65 -6.57 9.45
N ALA A 19 9.57 -7.34 9.47
CA ALA A 19 8.54 -7.23 8.46
C ALA A 19 8.12 -5.76 8.43
N GLY A 20 8.01 -5.17 7.23
CA GLY A 20 7.79 -3.73 7.08
C GLY A 20 6.68 -3.22 7.99
N ASP A 21 6.92 -2.07 8.63
CA ASP A 21 6.08 -1.47 9.67
C ASP A 21 4.63 -1.17 9.22
N PHE A 22 4.35 -1.34 7.92
CA PHE A 22 3.07 -1.08 7.28
C PHE A 22 2.96 -1.87 5.98
N ARG A 23 1.71 -2.09 5.55
CA ARG A 23 1.40 -2.81 4.30
C ARG A 23 0.35 -2.06 3.51
N LEU A 24 0.58 -1.92 2.20
CA LEU A 24 -0.45 -1.54 1.24
C LEU A 24 -0.95 -2.82 0.57
N ASP A 25 -2.25 -3.03 0.52
CA ASP A 25 -2.85 -4.19 -0.13
C ASP A 25 -3.91 -3.78 -1.14
N LEU A 26 -4.00 -4.60 -2.19
CA LEU A 26 -5.10 -4.62 -3.13
C LEU A 26 -5.91 -5.89 -2.92
N HIS A 27 -7.22 -5.71 -2.84
CA HIS A 27 -8.19 -6.79 -2.86
C HIS A 27 -9.17 -6.60 -4.03
N ASP A 28 -9.38 -7.68 -4.79
CA ASP A 28 -10.42 -7.75 -5.81
C ASP A 28 -11.78 -8.02 -5.13
N HIS A 29 -12.78 -7.17 -5.38
CA HIS A 29 -14.16 -7.37 -4.95
C HIS A 29 -15.18 -6.91 -6.01
N ASP A 30 -15.68 -7.86 -6.82
CA ASP A 30 -16.77 -7.71 -7.80
C ASP A 30 -16.67 -6.65 -8.88
N ASN A 31 -16.93 -5.38 -8.59
CA ASN A 31 -16.77 -4.26 -9.53
C ASN A 31 -15.77 -3.23 -9.02
N PHE A 32 -15.17 -3.55 -7.88
CA PHE A 32 -14.33 -2.68 -7.12
C PHE A 32 -12.97 -3.32 -6.86
N MET A 33 -12.00 -2.46 -6.67
CA MET A 33 -10.70 -2.77 -6.11
C MET A 33 -10.60 -2.06 -4.77
N ILE A 34 -10.40 -2.81 -3.70
CA ILE A 34 -10.17 -2.21 -2.38
C ILE A 34 -8.67 -1.99 -2.23
N VAL A 35 -8.27 -0.75 -2.01
CA VAL A 35 -6.91 -0.38 -1.61
C VAL A 35 -6.94 -0.13 -0.10
N SER A 36 -6.09 -0.82 0.65
CA SER A 36 -6.00 -0.67 2.10
C SER A 36 -4.57 -0.48 2.56
N ILE A 37 -4.38 0.38 3.56
CA ILE A 37 -3.15 0.55 4.31
C ILE A 37 -3.39 -0.02 5.71
N GLU A 38 -2.49 -0.89 6.13
CA GLU A 38 -2.49 -1.52 7.45
C GLU A 38 -1.23 -1.13 8.22
N ASN A 39 -1.40 -0.78 9.49
CA ASN A 39 -0.31 -0.58 10.42
C ASN A 39 0.11 -1.91 11.03
N LEU A 40 1.27 -2.45 10.63
CA LEU A 40 1.80 -3.71 11.18
C LEU A 40 2.76 -3.47 12.35
N SER A 41 3.08 -2.20 12.63
CA SER A 41 4.00 -1.81 13.69
C SER A 41 3.32 -1.82 15.07
N ALA A 42 4.14 -1.79 16.12
CA ALA A 42 3.68 -1.63 17.49
C ALA A 42 3.42 -0.16 17.89
N GLN A 43 3.56 0.78 16.95
CA GLN A 43 3.42 2.22 17.19
C GLN A 43 2.28 2.81 16.36
N ASP A 44 1.78 3.97 16.78
CA ASP A 44 0.83 4.73 15.99
C ASP A 44 1.50 5.26 14.72
N ILE A 45 0.79 5.22 13.60
CA ILE A 45 1.22 5.84 12.34
C ILE A 45 0.19 6.85 11.87
N LYS A 46 0.61 7.84 11.11
CA LYS A 46 -0.29 8.77 10.43
C LYS A 46 -0.33 8.45 8.95
N VAL A 47 -1.54 8.38 8.40
CA VAL A 47 -1.79 8.14 6.97
C VAL A 47 -2.72 9.22 6.46
N SER A 48 -2.46 9.75 5.27
CA SER A 48 -3.33 10.76 4.70
C SER A 48 -4.65 10.15 4.25
N THR A 49 -5.77 10.75 4.62
CA THR A 49 -7.11 10.40 4.12
C THR A 49 -7.36 10.91 2.71
N LYS A 50 -6.49 11.74 2.12
CA LYS A 50 -6.70 12.29 0.77
C LYS A 50 -6.72 11.20 -0.30
N PHE A 51 -6.04 10.07 -0.10
CA PHE A 51 -6.15 8.96 -1.06
C PHE A 51 -7.56 8.35 -1.13
N THR A 52 -8.38 8.52 -0.08
CA THR A 52 -9.77 8.07 -0.08
C THR A 52 -10.74 9.12 -0.61
N GLN A 53 -10.30 10.29 -1.08
CA GLN A 53 -11.20 11.38 -1.49
C GLN A 53 -11.30 11.57 -3.01
N ASN A 54 -10.33 11.06 -3.76
CA ASN A 54 -10.15 11.06 -5.23
C ASN A 54 -11.04 11.94 -6.15
N PRO A 55 -10.43 12.81 -6.99
CA PRO A 55 -11.03 13.18 -8.28
C PRO A 55 -10.41 12.51 -9.52
N ALA A 56 -9.20 11.94 -9.46
CA ALA A 56 -8.76 10.97 -10.47
C ALA A 56 -7.79 9.86 -9.99
N PHE A 57 -6.71 10.06 -9.20
CA PHE A 57 -6.19 9.04 -8.21
C PHE A 57 -5.35 9.57 -7.00
N GLY A 58 -5.25 10.88 -6.73
CA GLY A 58 -4.73 11.39 -5.43
C GLY A 58 -3.31 10.88 -5.07
N LEU A 59 -3.10 10.45 -3.82
CA LEU A 59 -1.82 9.88 -3.35
C LEU A 59 -1.61 8.40 -3.75
N ILE A 60 -2.55 7.78 -4.46
CA ILE A 60 -2.43 6.40 -4.93
C ILE A 60 -2.12 6.42 -6.41
N ARG A 61 -1.04 5.73 -6.79
CA ARG A 61 -0.69 5.50 -8.18
C ARG A 61 -0.89 4.04 -8.51
N PHE A 62 -1.79 3.72 -9.44
CA PHE A 62 -1.84 2.37 -9.99
C PHE A 62 -0.77 2.17 -11.06
N ASN A 63 -0.08 1.04 -10.99
CA ASN A 63 0.76 0.52 -12.04
C ASN A 63 -0.02 -0.60 -12.72
N VAL A 64 -0.36 -0.40 -13.99
CA VAL A 64 -1.21 -1.32 -14.74
C VAL A 64 -0.41 -1.93 -15.89
N LEU A 65 -0.48 -3.26 -16.03
CA LEU A 65 0.11 -4.00 -17.14
C LEU A 65 -1.00 -4.65 -17.98
N GLU A 66 -0.98 -4.37 -19.28
CA GLU A 66 -1.82 -5.03 -20.28
C GLU A 66 -0.94 -5.94 -21.14
N ASN A 67 -1.17 -7.26 -21.10
CA ASN A 67 -0.32 -8.26 -21.77
C ASN A 67 1.19 -8.14 -21.42
N GLY A 68 1.49 -7.76 -20.17
CA GLY A 68 2.87 -7.54 -19.70
C GLY A 68 3.45 -6.15 -20.04
N HIS A 69 2.71 -5.31 -20.75
CA HIS A 69 3.14 -3.95 -21.10
C HIS A 69 2.49 -2.91 -20.19
N GLY A 70 3.30 -2.02 -19.62
CA GLY A 70 2.80 -0.91 -18.80
C GLY A 70 1.91 0.04 -19.59
N VAL A 71 0.71 0.31 -19.08
CA VAL A 71 -0.19 1.32 -19.65
C VAL A 71 -0.15 2.59 -18.79
N GLY A 72 0.00 3.74 -19.45
CA GLY A 72 0.08 5.03 -18.78
C GLY A 72 -1.28 5.53 -18.32
N PHE A 73 -1.29 6.27 -17.20
CA PHE A 73 -2.45 7.03 -16.77
C PHE A 73 -2.77 8.13 -17.81
N LYS A 74 -4.02 8.19 -18.28
CA LYS A 74 -4.46 9.08 -19.37
C LYS A 74 -5.17 10.34 -18.88
N SER A 75 -5.48 10.43 -17.59
CA SER A 75 -6.10 11.62 -16.99
C SER A 75 -5.05 12.52 -16.34
N ALA A 76 -5.33 13.82 -16.24
CA ALA A 76 -4.55 14.70 -15.39
C ALA A 76 -5.01 14.49 -13.95
N PRO A 77 -4.15 14.05 -13.02
CA PRO A 77 -4.53 14.01 -11.62
C PRO A 77 -4.71 15.45 -11.14
N ASN A 78 -5.89 15.77 -10.61
CA ASN A 78 -6.06 16.99 -9.84
C ASN A 78 -5.69 16.66 -8.39
N GLU A 79 -4.41 16.84 -8.05
CA GLU A 79 -3.89 16.54 -6.72
C GLU A 79 -3.78 17.83 -5.91
N GLU A 80 -4.70 17.99 -4.95
CA GLU A 80 -4.45 18.88 -3.82
C GLU A 80 -3.48 18.21 -2.85
N LEU A 81 -2.44 18.93 -2.45
CA LEU A 81 -1.50 18.41 -1.44
C LEU A 81 -2.20 18.25 -0.08
N PRO A 82 -1.92 17.17 0.67
CA PRO A 82 -2.44 16.99 2.02
C PRO A 82 -2.04 18.11 2.97
N THR A 83 -2.98 18.52 3.82
CA THR A 83 -2.78 19.38 4.98
C THR A 83 -2.78 18.56 6.27
N SER A 84 -2.43 19.15 7.40
CA SER A 84 -2.38 18.43 8.69
C SER A 84 -3.72 17.80 9.10
N SER A 85 -4.85 18.41 8.74
CA SER A 85 -6.19 17.88 9.01
C SER A 85 -6.55 16.67 8.14
N ASP A 86 -5.79 16.42 7.08
CA ASP A 86 -6.01 15.30 6.17
C ASP A 86 -5.31 14.02 6.62
N TYR A 87 -4.82 13.95 7.86
CA TYR A 87 -4.15 12.76 8.40
C TYR A 87 -4.99 12.10 9.48
N LEU A 88 -5.13 10.79 9.35
CA LEU A 88 -5.70 9.91 10.35
C LEU A 88 -4.57 9.15 11.04
N THR A 89 -4.66 9.02 12.36
CA THR A 89 -3.79 8.10 13.11
C THR A 89 -4.36 6.69 13.02
N LEU A 90 -3.56 5.75 12.53
CA LEU A 90 -3.82 4.31 12.62
C LEU A 90 -3.03 3.75 13.79
N LYS A 91 -3.73 3.16 14.75
CA LYS A 91 -3.12 2.40 15.85
C LYS A 91 -2.55 1.08 15.34
N PRO A 92 -1.74 0.37 16.16
CA PRO A 92 -1.28 -0.97 15.81
C PRO A 92 -2.41 -1.88 15.33
N TYR A 93 -2.20 -2.51 14.17
CA TYR A 93 -3.12 -3.43 13.49
C TYR A 93 -4.44 -2.82 12.99
N GLU A 94 -4.57 -1.49 13.01
CA GLU A 94 -5.68 -0.83 12.34
C GLU A 94 -5.46 -0.76 10.82
N VAL A 95 -6.58 -0.82 10.10
CA VAL A 95 -6.64 -0.80 8.64
C VAL A 95 -7.50 0.37 8.19
N PHE A 96 -7.05 1.08 7.16
CA PHE A 96 -7.80 2.13 6.51
C PHE A 96 -7.70 2.01 4.99
N GLY A 97 -8.81 2.19 4.29
CA GLY A 97 -8.84 1.93 2.85
C GLY A 97 -10.08 2.47 2.15
N ARG A 98 -10.09 2.32 0.83
CA ARG A 98 -11.19 2.72 -0.05
C ARG A 98 -11.37 1.73 -1.21
N ALA A 99 -12.63 1.55 -1.61
CA ALA A 99 -12.99 0.91 -2.86
C ALA A 99 -12.89 1.87 -4.06
N PHE A 100 -12.25 1.41 -5.13
CA PHE A 100 -12.10 2.09 -6.41
C PHE A 100 -12.84 1.33 -7.48
N SER A 101 -13.61 2.03 -8.32
CA SER A 101 -14.33 1.40 -9.42
C SER A 101 -13.35 0.88 -10.47
N ILE A 102 -13.46 -0.39 -10.84
CA ILE A 102 -12.63 -0.97 -11.90
C ILE A 102 -12.97 -0.35 -13.26
N SER A 103 -14.23 0.02 -13.51
CA SER A 103 -14.60 0.67 -14.76
C SER A 103 -13.94 2.05 -14.89
N GLU A 104 -13.80 2.77 -13.77
CA GLU A 104 -13.09 4.05 -13.72
C GLU A 104 -11.59 3.86 -13.93
N ILE A 105 -10.97 2.88 -13.25
CA ILE A 105 -9.56 2.52 -13.47
C ILE A 105 -9.32 2.19 -14.95
N ARG A 106 -10.16 1.33 -15.56
CA ARG A 106 -10.05 0.99 -16.98
C ARG A 106 -10.15 2.21 -17.88
N LYS A 107 -11.11 3.10 -17.61
CA LYS A 107 -11.28 4.35 -18.38
C LYS A 107 -10.04 5.24 -18.25
N SER A 108 -9.54 5.44 -17.04
CA SER A 108 -8.43 6.35 -16.76
C SER A 108 -7.07 5.84 -17.25
N TYR A 109 -6.88 4.52 -17.35
CA TYR A 109 -5.67 3.91 -17.93
C TYR A 109 -5.86 3.48 -19.39
N GLY A 110 -7.08 3.60 -19.92
CA GLY A 110 -7.46 3.16 -21.26
C GLY A 110 -7.21 1.68 -21.52
N ILE A 111 -7.52 0.84 -20.53
CA ILE A 111 -7.41 -0.62 -20.59
C ILE A 111 -8.50 -1.16 -21.50
N THR A 112 -8.12 -1.96 -22.49
CA THR A 112 -9.06 -2.57 -23.45
C THR A 112 -9.07 -4.10 -23.37
N ALA A 113 -8.00 -4.70 -22.85
CA ALA A 113 -7.91 -6.13 -22.68
C ALA A 113 -8.89 -6.63 -21.62
N LYS A 114 -9.42 -7.83 -21.87
CA LYS A 114 -10.28 -8.56 -20.93
C LYS A 114 -9.58 -8.84 -19.60
N CYS A 115 -8.27 -9.07 -19.64
CA CYS A 115 -7.45 -9.25 -18.44
C CYS A 115 -6.35 -8.20 -18.38
N PHE A 116 -6.05 -7.73 -17.19
CA PHE A 116 -4.91 -6.84 -16.91
C PHE A 116 -4.33 -7.15 -15.53
N GLU A 117 -3.08 -6.76 -15.32
CA GLU A 117 -2.42 -6.85 -14.01
C GLU A 117 -2.31 -5.45 -13.42
N ILE A 118 -2.39 -5.36 -12.11
CA ILE A 118 -2.43 -4.09 -11.40
C ILE A 118 -1.79 -4.20 -10.02
N SER A 119 -0.97 -3.21 -9.70
CA SER A 119 -0.50 -2.92 -8.35
C SER A 119 -0.74 -1.44 -8.05
N ALA A 120 -0.61 -1.06 -6.79
CA ALA A 120 -0.74 0.30 -6.33
C ALA A 120 0.53 0.72 -5.58
N GLU A 121 0.79 2.02 -5.61
CA GLU A 121 1.79 2.67 -4.79
C GLU A 121 1.15 3.82 -4.03
N TYR A 122 1.46 3.94 -2.75
CA TYR A 122 1.11 5.09 -1.93
C TYR A 122 2.27 6.09 -1.92
N HIS A 123 2.00 7.31 -2.36
CA HIS A 123 2.96 8.39 -2.52
C HIS A 123 2.55 9.57 -1.64
N ASP A 124 3.22 9.75 -0.50
CA ASP A 124 2.99 10.89 0.39
C ASP A 124 4.28 11.68 0.60
N PHE A 125 4.52 12.65 -0.29
CA PHE A 125 5.76 13.42 -0.31
C PHE A 125 5.83 14.51 0.76
N VAL A 126 4.71 14.83 1.41
CA VAL A 126 4.64 15.85 2.48
C VAL A 126 4.61 15.23 3.88
N SER A 127 4.53 13.90 3.95
CA SER A 127 4.48 13.10 5.18
C SER A 127 5.55 13.42 6.23
N THR A 128 6.78 13.63 5.77
CA THR A 128 7.93 14.00 6.61
C THR A 128 7.72 15.29 7.42
N ARG A 129 6.78 16.16 7.01
CA ARG A 129 6.44 17.40 7.72
C ARG A 129 5.50 17.17 8.90
N PHE A 130 4.93 15.98 9.03
CA PHE A 130 3.88 15.67 10.01
C PHE A 130 4.18 14.43 10.86
N ASP A 131 5.44 14.00 10.89
CA ASP A 131 5.92 12.75 11.49
C ASP A 131 5.18 11.53 10.93
N SER A 132 4.84 11.57 9.64
CA SER A 132 4.13 10.51 8.96
C SER A 132 5.03 9.80 7.94
N LEU A 133 4.49 8.73 7.38
CA LEU A 133 5.21 7.70 6.63
C LEU A 133 5.91 8.25 5.37
N SER A 134 7.24 8.27 5.38
CA SER A 134 8.08 8.94 4.37
C SER A 134 8.46 8.10 3.14
N SER A 135 8.02 6.85 3.07
CA SER A 135 8.38 5.92 2.01
C SER A 135 7.25 5.68 1.02
N VAL A 136 7.60 5.50 -0.26
CA VAL A 136 6.68 4.91 -1.24
C VAL A 136 6.38 3.47 -0.81
N ILE A 137 5.12 3.19 -0.48
CA ILE A 137 4.65 1.84 -0.15
C ILE A 137 4.11 1.21 -1.43
N LYS A 138 4.46 -0.05 -1.71
CA LYS A 138 3.92 -0.80 -2.84
C LYS A 138 2.99 -1.89 -2.36
N SER A 139 1.94 -2.15 -3.12
CA SER A 139 1.03 -3.26 -2.87
C SER A 139 1.51 -4.57 -3.48
N ASN A 140 0.80 -5.64 -3.14
CA ASN A 140 0.73 -6.84 -3.97
C ASN A 140 0.25 -6.51 -5.40
N GLN A 141 0.57 -7.40 -6.34
CA GLN A 141 0.04 -7.35 -7.70
C GLN A 141 -1.15 -8.32 -7.83
N LEU A 142 -2.21 -7.86 -8.48
CA LEU A 142 -3.39 -8.67 -8.82
C LEU A 142 -3.53 -8.82 -10.34
N ARG A 143 -4.19 -9.89 -10.76
CA ARG A 143 -4.66 -10.09 -12.12
C ARG A 143 -6.18 -10.04 -12.14
N ILE A 144 -6.75 -9.10 -12.88
CA ILE A 144 -8.19 -8.88 -13.03
C ILE A 144 -8.62 -9.35 -14.41
N CYS A 145 -9.69 -10.14 -14.51
CA CYS A 145 -10.15 -10.75 -15.77
C CYS A 145 -11.67 -10.58 -15.99
N ARG A 146 -12.12 -9.34 -16.18
CA ARG A 146 -13.51 -8.98 -16.46
C ARG A 146 -13.62 -7.66 -17.20
#